data_AF-A0A4S8P4R4-F1
#
_entry.id   AF-A0A4S8P4R4-F1
#
_cell.length_a   1.000
_cell.length_b   1.000
_cell.length_c   1.000
_cell.angle_alpha   90.00
_cell.angle_beta   90.00
_cell.angle_gamma   90.00
#
_symmetry.space_group_name_H-M   'P 1'
#
loop_
_entity.id
_entity.type
_entity.pdbx_description
1 polymer ?
#
loop_
_entity_poly.entity_id
_entity_poly.type
_entity_poly.pdbx_seq_one_letter_code
_entity_poly.pdbx_strand_id
1 'polypeptide(L)'
;MTLRFIDRLPVIGTGVVDEHELCFAWVWHQPSLRVTFAAAERPLLGQVTHLDGLARLVPAADNLAWLRQDDPARTRAVLDHAITLWRRKEQLFRDCDG
;
A
#
# COMPACT_ATOMS: atom_id res chain seq x y z
N MET A 1 -8.81 4.98 17.99
CA MET A 1 -8.15 4.20 16.93
C MET A 1 -6.65 4.24 17.15
N THR A 2 -5.94 3.12 17.00
CA THR A 2 -4.47 3.09 17.13
C THR A 2 -3.85 3.37 15.77
N LEU A 3 -3.15 4.49 15.63
CA LEU A 3 -2.34 4.80 14.44
C LEU A 3 -1.21 3.77 14.34
N ARG A 4 -1.17 3.03 13.23
CA ARG A 4 -0.08 2.09 12.92
C ARG A 4 0.95 2.78 12.05
N PHE A 5 2.22 2.51 12.29
CA PHE A 5 3.33 3.05 11.51
C PHE A 5 4.20 1.93 10.97
N ILE A 6 4.71 2.11 9.75
CA ILE A 6 5.70 1.25 9.09
C ILE A 6 6.78 2.19 8.56
N ASP A 7 8.03 1.98 8.98
CA ASP A 7 9.16 2.82 8.58
C ASP A 7 8.90 4.33 8.79
N ARG A 8 8.28 4.69 9.92
CA ARG A 8 7.85 6.07 10.28
C ARG A 8 6.76 6.66 9.37
N LEU A 9 6.16 5.87 8.49
CA LEU A 9 5.04 6.28 7.63
C LEU A 9 3.71 5.82 8.25
N PRO A 10 2.66 6.67 8.25
CA PRO A 10 1.36 6.30 8.77
C PRO A 10 0.70 5.28 7.84
N VAL A 11 0.26 4.16 8.40
CA VAL A 11 -0.54 3.15 7.69
C VAL A 11 -1.96 3.67 7.55
N ILE A 12 -2.40 3.84 6.31
CA ILE A 12 -3.75 4.32 6.00
C ILE A 12 -4.75 3.18 5.79
N GLY A 13 -4.28 1.94 5.68
CA GLY A 13 -5.13 0.76 5.61
C GLY A 13 -4.36 -0.53 5.33
N THR A 14 -5.09 -1.65 5.40
CA THR A 14 -4.62 -2.98 4.98
C THR A 14 -5.51 -3.53 3.88
N GLY A 15 -5.02 -4.54 3.15
CA GLY A 15 -5.78 -5.26 2.12
C GLY A 15 -5.22 -6.66 1.94
N VAL A 16 -6.06 -7.62 1.55
CA VAL A 16 -5.64 -9.01 1.33
C VAL A 16 -5.49 -9.25 -0.16
N VAL A 17 -4.30 -9.68 -0.59
CA VAL A 17 -4.01 -10.02 -1.98
C VAL A 17 -3.33 -11.39 -2.00
N ASP A 18 -3.93 -12.34 -2.72
CA ASP A 18 -3.42 -13.71 -2.84
C ASP A 18 -3.13 -14.35 -1.47
N GLU A 19 -4.12 -14.30 -0.56
CA GLU A 19 -4.03 -14.80 0.82
C GLU A 19 -3.03 -14.06 1.74
N HIS A 20 -2.33 -13.05 1.23
CA HIS A 20 -1.38 -12.25 2.01
C HIS A 20 -2.00 -10.93 2.42
N GLU A 21 -1.95 -10.61 3.72
CA GLU A 21 -2.31 -9.28 4.20
C GLU A 21 -1.17 -8.29 3.91
N LEU A 22 -1.52 -7.19 3.26
CA LEU A 22 -0.63 -6.10 2.89
C LEU A 22 -1.00 -4.84 3.67
N CYS A 23 0.02 -4.09 4.08
CA CYS A 23 -0.11 -2.78 4.70
C CYS A 23 0.24 -1.68 3.69
N PHE A 24 -0.56 -0.62 3.66
CA PHE A 24 -0.37 0.54 2.80
C PHE A 24 -0.06 1.77 3.66
N ALA A 25 1.18 2.23 3.60
CA ALA A 25 1.65 3.38 4.37
C ALA A 25 1.87 4.60 3.48
N TRP A 26 1.39 5.75 3.93
CA TRP A 26 1.43 6.97 3.13
C TRP A 26 2.81 7.64 3.19
N VAL A 27 3.42 7.84 2.02
CA VAL A 27 4.61 8.67 1.86
C VAL A 27 4.17 10.13 1.87
N TRP A 28 4.36 10.80 3.00
CA TRP A 28 3.99 12.21 3.16
C TRP A 28 4.61 13.07 2.04
N HIS A 29 3.83 14.02 1.52
CA HIS A 29 4.17 14.94 0.42
C HIS A 29 4.24 14.34 -0.99
N GLN A 30 3.88 13.06 -1.17
CA GLN A 30 3.81 12.46 -2.51
C GLN A 30 2.50 11.67 -2.69
N PRO A 31 1.96 11.59 -3.92
CA PRO A 31 0.85 10.70 -4.24
C PRO A 31 1.33 9.27 -4.38
N SER A 32 1.86 8.74 -3.27
CA SER A 32 2.51 7.44 -3.20
C SER A 32 2.20 6.70 -1.90
N LEU A 33 2.12 5.38 -1.99
CA LEU A 33 1.98 4.47 -0.86
C LEU A 33 3.12 3.45 -0.86
N ARG A 34 3.80 3.32 0.27
CA ARG A 34 4.70 2.21 0.54
C ARG A 34 3.84 0.98 0.86
N VAL A 35 4.15 -0.15 0.23
CA VAL A 35 3.40 -1.40 0.41
C VAL A 35 4.32 -2.45 1.01
N THR A 36 3.93 -3.02 2.14
CA THR A 36 4.65 -4.11 2.81
C THR A 36 3.71 -5.25 3.10
N PHE A 37 4.25 -6.44 3.32
CA PHE A 37 3.48 -7.51 3.95
C PHE A 37 3.18 -7.16 5.42
N ALA A 38 2.07 -7.67 5.95
CA ALA A 38 1.69 -7.51 7.35
C ALA A 38 2.37 -8.51 8.30
N ALA A 39 3.17 -9.44 7.77
CA ALA A 39 3.97 -10.40 8.53
C ALA A 39 4.93 -9.73 9.52
N ALA A 40 5.47 -10.50 10.48
CA ALA A 40 6.31 -9.97 11.57
C ALA A 40 7.50 -9.12 11.07
N GLU A 41 8.19 -9.57 10.03
CA GLU A 41 9.35 -8.89 9.43
C GLU A 41 8.97 -7.78 8.44
N ARG A 42 7.69 -7.67 8.08
CA ARG A 42 7.11 -6.69 7.14
C ARG A 42 7.96 -6.45 5.89
N PRO A 43 8.33 -7.49 5.13
CA PRO A 43 9.13 -7.32 3.93
C PRO A 43 8.49 -6.30 2.97
N LEU A 44 9.34 -5.47 2.36
CA LEU A 44 8.91 -4.43 1.43
C LEU A 44 8.46 -5.07 0.12
N LEU A 45 7.18 -4.94 -0.21
CA LEU A 45 6.67 -5.38 -1.51
C LEU A 45 7.04 -4.38 -2.60
N GLY A 46 6.91 -3.09 -2.30
CA GLY A 46 7.26 -2.01 -3.23
C GLY A 46 6.57 -0.70 -2.88
N GLN A 47 6.39 0.14 -3.89
CA GLN A 47 5.75 1.45 -3.77
C GLN A 47 4.75 1.66 -4.91
N VAL A 48 3.52 2.01 -4.55
CA VAL A 48 2.55 2.53 -5.52
C VAL A 48 2.76 4.03 -5.65
N THR A 49 2.86 4.51 -6.88
CA THR A 49 3.14 5.92 -7.22
C THR A 49 2.09 6.45 -8.19
N HIS A 50 2.13 7.75 -8.47
CA HIS A 50 1.25 8.41 -9.45
C HIS A 50 -0.24 8.22 -9.13
N LEU A 51 -0.61 8.17 -7.84
CA LEU A 51 -1.98 7.88 -7.40
C LEU A 51 -3.02 8.95 -7.79
N ASP A 52 -2.59 10.17 -8.10
CA ASP A 52 -3.45 11.24 -8.63
C ASP A 52 -3.72 11.12 -10.14
N GLY A 53 -3.04 10.20 -10.82
CA GLY A 53 -3.19 9.97 -12.25
C GLY A 53 -3.26 8.48 -12.57
N LEU A 54 -2.33 8.00 -13.39
CA LEU A 54 -2.23 6.58 -13.72
C LEU A 54 -1.36 5.87 -12.68
N ALA A 55 -1.99 5.26 -11.68
CA ALA A 55 -1.29 4.57 -10.61
C ALA A 55 -0.34 3.47 -11.14
N ARG A 56 0.87 3.42 -10.60
CA ARG A 56 1.90 2.44 -10.98
C ARG A 56 2.53 1.80 -9.76
N LEU A 57 2.68 0.47 -9.81
CA LEU A 57 3.39 -0.29 -8.78
C LEU A 57 4.85 -0.42 -9.20
N VAL A 58 5.75 0.12 -8.38
CA VAL A 58 7.19 -0.07 -8.46
C VAL A 58 7.57 -1.17 -7.47
N PRO A 59 7.90 -2.38 -7.94
CA PRO A 59 8.27 -3.51 -7.08
C PRO A 59 9.61 -3.23 -6.39
N ALA A 60 9.75 -3.70 -5.15
CA ALA A 60 11.07 -3.85 -4.53
C ALA A 60 11.82 -5.03 -5.16
N ALA A 61 13.16 -4.96 -5.18
CA ALA A 61 13.99 -5.99 -5.81
C ALA A 61 13.69 -7.39 -5.27
N ASP A 62 13.57 -7.51 -3.94
CA ASP A 62 13.42 -8.80 -3.26
C ASP A 62 12.07 -9.47 -3.48
N ASN A 63 11.03 -8.68 -3.79
CA ASN A 63 9.65 -9.18 -3.97
C ASN A 63 9.13 -9.01 -5.39
N LEU A 64 10.02 -8.68 -6.33
CA LEU A 64 9.71 -8.63 -7.76
C LEU A 64 9.22 -9.98 -8.28
N ALA A 65 9.82 -11.08 -7.77
CA ALA A 65 9.43 -12.43 -8.12
C ALA A 65 7.96 -12.67 -7.73
N TRP A 66 7.55 -12.42 -6.48
CA TRP A 66 6.16 -12.61 -6.04
C TRP A 66 5.13 -11.85 -6.89
N LEU A 67 5.46 -10.60 -7.31
CA LEU A 67 4.60 -9.79 -8.17
C LEU A 67 4.52 -10.27 -9.62
N ARG A 68 5.58 -10.93 -10.12
CA ARG A 68 5.71 -11.36 -11.52
C ARG A 68 5.57 -12.86 -11.73
N GLN A 69 5.57 -13.65 -10.66
CA GLN A 69 5.83 -15.09 -10.76
C GLN A 69 4.83 -15.78 -11.67
N ASP A 70 3.54 -15.40 -11.60
CA ASP A 70 2.50 -16.16 -12.29
C ASP A 70 1.26 -15.35 -12.74
N ASP A 71 1.02 -14.10 -12.31
CA ASP A 71 -0.27 -13.43 -12.60
C ASP A 71 -0.26 -11.88 -12.55
N PRO A 72 -0.62 -11.17 -13.64
CA PRO A 72 -0.88 -9.72 -13.59
C PRO A 72 -2.01 -9.33 -12.62
N ALA A 73 -2.88 -10.25 -12.22
CA ALA A 73 -3.98 -9.99 -11.28
C ALA A 73 -3.48 -9.55 -9.89
N ARG A 74 -2.33 -10.07 -9.40
CA ARG A 74 -1.77 -9.62 -8.11
C ARG A 74 -1.39 -8.15 -8.14
N THR A 75 -0.68 -7.74 -9.20
CA THR A 75 -0.31 -6.34 -9.41
C THR A 75 -1.55 -5.47 -9.51
N ARG A 76 -2.58 -5.95 -10.24
CA ARG A 76 -3.85 -5.23 -10.37
C ARG A 76 -4.58 -5.08 -9.03
N ALA A 77 -4.67 -6.15 -8.24
CA ALA A 77 -5.29 -6.13 -6.92
C ALA A 77 -4.58 -5.17 -5.96
N VAL A 78 -3.24 -5.18 -5.93
CA VAL A 78 -2.45 -4.21 -5.14
C VAL A 78 -2.79 -2.77 -5.55
N LEU A 79 -2.86 -2.50 -6.86
CA LEU A 79 -3.20 -1.17 -7.38
C LEU A 79 -4.63 -0.75 -7.02
N ASP A 80 -5.61 -1.65 -7.15
CA ASP A 80 -7.01 -1.36 -6.84
C ASP A 80 -7.21 -1.04 -5.35
N HIS A 81 -6.53 -1.76 -4.45
CA HIS A 81 -6.49 -1.44 -3.03
C HIS A 81 -5.85 -0.08 -2.77
N ALA A 82 -4.68 0.18 -3.36
CA ALA A 82 -3.96 1.45 -3.19
C ALA A 82 -4.80 2.66 -3.64
N ILE A 83 -5.45 2.57 -4.81
CA ILE A 83 -6.33 3.62 -5.34
C ILE A 83 -7.53 3.84 -4.40
N THR A 84 -8.15 2.76 -3.93
CA THR A 84 -9.30 2.85 -3.03
C THR A 84 -8.93 3.56 -1.72
N LEU A 85 -7.81 3.18 -1.10
CA LEU A 85 -7.30 3.81 0.11
C LEU A 85 -6.90 5.28 -0.14
N TRP A 86 -6.24 5.57 -1.26
CA TRP A 86 -5.86 6.93 -1.63
C TRP A 86 -7.05 7.87 -1.73
N ARG A 87 -8.13 7.42 -2.37
CA ARG A 87 -9.38 8.21 -2.51
C ARG A 87 -10.09 8.44 -1.19
N ARG A 88 -9.94 7.52 -0.22
CA ARG A 88 -10.63 7.58 1.08
C ARG A 88 -9.79 8.23 2.19
N LYS A 89 -8.49 8.46 1.97
CA LYS A 89 -7.57 8.99 2.99
C LYS A 89 -8.05 10.30 3.63
N GLU A 90 -8.68 11.19 2.85
CA GLU A 90 -9.16 12.47 3.36
C GLU A 90 -10.37 12.34 4.30
N GLN A 91 -11.14 11.26 4.17
CA GLN A 91 -12.20 10.92 5.12
C GLN A 91 -11.58 10.34 6.39
N LEU A 92 -10.59 9.44 6.24
CA LEU A 92 -9.88 8.82 7.37
C LEU A 92 -9.20 9.84 8.30
N PHE A 93 -8.67 10.94 7.76
CA PHE A 93 -8.07 12.00 8.58
C PHE A 93 -9.10 12.98 9.16
N ARG A 94 -10.24 13.22 8.49
CA ARG A 94 -11.31 14.06 9.04
C ARG A 94 -11.97 13.44 10.26
N ASP A 95 -12.09 12.12 10.30
CA ASP A 95 -12.62 11.39 11.46
C ASP A 95 -11.62 11.31 12.63
N CYS A 96 -10.38 11.80 12.46
CA CYS A 96 -9.36 11.83 13.50
C CYS A 96 -9.26 13.19 14.24
N ASP A 97 -9.89 14.25 13.74
CA ASP A 97 -9.98 15.57 14.41
C ASP A 97 -11.19 15.62 15.37
N GLY A 98 -11.25 14.68 16.31
CA GLY A 98 -12.28 14.57 17.36
C GLY A 98 -11.68 14.45 18.76
#